data_AF-A0A929L496-F1
#
_entry.id   AF-A0A929L496-F1
#
_cell.length_a   1.000
_cell.length_b   1.000
_cell.length_c   1.000
_cell.angle_alpha   90.00
_cell.angle_beta   90.00
_cell.angle_gamma   90.00
#
_symmetry.space_group_name_H-M   'P 1'
#
loop_
_entity.id
_entity.type
_entity.pdbx_description
1 polymer ?
#
loop_
_entity_poly.entity_id
_entity_poly.type
_entity_poly.pdbx_seq_one_letter_code
_entity_poly.pdbx_strand_id
1 'polypeptide(L)'
;VLLSQTNIYLTTDVDPSQVQFVRIVPKGRTFVIEIGYKEELPVLQEEPKRIAALDLGVNNLAVCSSNVMNPVLVDGRYLKSVNQRANKAIAAAKSYEKIHHGLKTTDRIKSMYLKRNNRIADYMHKASRYLVNQFVSNDIDTVIIGHNAGWKQDTNMGKRNNQNFVQIPFNDFIDKLTYKCQMEGIRVICIEESYTSKCSFLDNEECCHHNSYVGNRIKRGLFKSQTGKLMNADLNGSLNILKKGMQSINQWTDPLYQQCLDQNAFVSPVRYNVPRG
;
A
#
# COMPACT_ATOMS: atom_id res chain seq x y z
N VAL A 1 -26.47 3.10 -19.42
CA VAL A 1 -27.31 3.09 -18.18
C VAL A 1 -28.06 4.42 -18.06
N LEU A 2 -29.37 4.39 -17.79
CA LEU A 2 -30.18 5.59 -17.55
C LEU A 2 -30.14 5.93 -16.06
N LEU A 3 -29.86 7.19 -15.73
CA LEU A 3 -29.81 7.64 -14.35
C LEU A 3 -31.22 7.99 -13.88
N SER A 4 -31.67 7.33 -12.80
CA SER A 4 -33.04 7.45 -12.30
C SER A 4 -33.43 8.92 -12.08
N GLN A 5 -34.66 9.27 -12.44
CA GLN A 5 -35.20 10.64 -12.31
C GLN A 5 -34.51 11.70 -13.19
N THR A 6 -33.72 11.29 -14.19
CA THR A 6 -33.09 12.21 -15.15
C THR A 6 -33.18 11.66 -16.57
N ASN A 7 -32.91 12.51 -17.57
CA ASN A 7 -32.73 12.10 -18.97
C ASN A 7 -31.26 11.87 -19.33
N ILE A 8 -30.39 11.65 -18.34
CA ILE A 8 -28.95 11.49 -18.54
C ILE A 8 -28.64 10.02 -18.83
N TYR A 9 -28.07 9.77 -20.01
CA TYR A 9 -27.57 8.47 -20.43
C TYR A 9 -26.06 8.41 -20.28
N LEU A 10 -25.57 7.28 -19.76
CA LEU A 10 -24.15 7.03 -19.56
C LEU A 10 -23.74 5.79 -20.34
N THR A 11 -22.70 5.94 -21.15
CA THR A 11 -21.98 4.83 -21.79
C THR A 11 -21.02 4.21 -20.78
N THR A 12 -21.06 2.89 -20.64
CA THR A 12 -20.19 2.11 -19.75
C THR A 12 -19.97 0.74 -20.38
N ASP A 13 -18.80 0.15 -20.14
CA ASP A 13 -18.46 -1.21 -20.57
C ASP A 13 -19.07 -2.29 -19.65
N VAL A 14 -19.70 -1.86 -18.54
CA VAL A 14 -20.39 -2.73 -17.59
C VAL A 14 -21.72 -3.21 -18.18
N ASP A 15 -21.97 -4.52 -18.12
CA ASP A 15 -23.27 -5.10 -18.45
C ASP A 15 -24.38 -4.41 -17.60
N PRO A 16 -25.38 -3.78 -18.24
CA PRO A 16 -26.50 -3.16 -17.55
C PRO A 16 -27.20 -4.07 -16.54
N SER A 17 -27.20 -5.40 -16.74
CA SER A 17 -27.82 -6.38 -15.83
C SER A 17 -27.13 -6.44 -14.46
N GLN A 18 -25.83 -6.13 -14.42
CA GLN A 18 -25.01 -6.18 -13.21
C GLN A 18 -25.10 -4.88 -12.39
N VAL A 19 -25.57 -3.79 -13.00
CA VAL A 19 -25.63 -2.47 -12.37
C VAL A 19 -26.63 -2.49 -11.21
N GLN A 20 -26.14 -2.20 -10.01
CA GLN A 20 -26.93 -2.12 -8.79
C GLN A 20 -27.43 -0.70 -8.53
N PHE A 21 -26.59 0.30 -8.80
CA PHE A 21 -26.98 1.70 -8.66
C PHE A 21 -26.13 2.61 -9.55
N VAL A 22 -26.72 3.76 -9.89
CA VAL A 22 -26.00 4.91 -10.42
C VAL A 22 -26.36 6.11 -9.56
N ARG A 23 -25.34 6.83 -9.07
CA ARG A 23 -25.56 8.03 -8.25
C ARG A 23 -24.68 9.18 -8.68
N ILE A 24 -25.22 10.39 -8.53
CA ILE A 24 -24.48 11.64 -8.73
C ILE A 24 -24.03 12.14 -7.36
N VAL A 25 -22.73 12.29 -7.19
CA VAL A 25 -22.11 12.79 -5.95
C VAL A 25 -21.51 14.17 -6.21
N PRO A 26 -22.05 15.25 -5.60
CA PRO A 26 -21.45 16.56 -5.67
C PRO A 26 -20.05 16.57 -5.01
N LYS A 27 -19.03 17.04 -5.72
CA LYS A 27 -17.66 17.24 -5.20
C LYS A 27 -17.18 18.65 -5.49
N GLY A 28 -17.56 19.59 -4.63
CA GLY A 28 -17.20 20.99 -4.77
C GLY A 28 -17.87 21.60 -6.01
N ARG A 29 -17.08 21.96 -7.03
CA ARG A 29 -17.59 22.54 -8.29
C ARG A 29 -17.82 21.53 -9.40
N THR A 30 -17.65 20.25 -9.12
CA THR A 30 -17.85 19.16 -10.09
C THR A 30 -18.82 18.14 -9.55
N PHE A 31 -19.43 17.36 -10.43
CA PHE A 31 -20.19 16.16 -10.08
C PHE A 31 -19.38 14.93 -10.44
N VAL A 32 -19.42 13.92 -9.58
CA VAL A 32 -18.88 12.58 -9.86
C VAL A 32 -20.06 11.64 -10.04
N ILE A 33 -20.02 10.86 -11.10
CA ILE A 33 -21.00 9.81 -11.35
C ILE A 33 -20.38 8.50 -10.90
N GLU A 34 -21.04 7.83 -9.96
CA GLU A 34 -20.61 6.53 -9.44
C GLU A 34 -21.58 5.45 -9.90
N ILE A 35 -21.05 4.41 -10.54
CA ILE A 35 -21.78 3.23 -11.01
C ILE A 35 -21.34 2.07 -10.14
N GLY A 36 -22.26 1.55 -9.31
CA GLY A 36 -22.03 0.35 -8.53
C GLY A 36 -22.62 -0.85 -9.27
N TYR A 37 -21.84 -1.92 -9.42
CA TYR A 37 -22.24 -3.13 -10.12
C TYR A 37 -21.74 -4.38 -9.39
N LYS A 38 -22.37 -5.53 -9.66
CA LYS A 38 -21.92 -6.83 -9.18
C LYS A 38 -20.89 -7.41 -10.13
N GLU A 39 -19.89 -8.06 -9.57
CA GLU A 39 -18.83 -8.73 -10.32
C GLU A 39 -18.57 -10.09 -9.68
N GLU A 40 -18.56 -11.13 -10.50
CA GLU A 40 -18.25 -12.49 -10.05
C GLU A 40 -16.73 -12.61 -9.90
N LEU A 41 -16.28 -13.01 -8.71
CA LEU A 41 -14.86 -13.18 -8.44
C LEU A 41 -14.40 -14.58 -8.88
N PRO A 42 -13.18 -14.71 -9.44
CA PRO A 42 -12.62 -16.01 -9.74
C PRO A 42 -12.49 -16.89 -8.48
N VAL A 43 -12.57 -18.21 -8.68
CA VAL A 43 -12.35 -19.18 -7.61
C VAL A 43 -10.88 -19.15 -7.19
N LEU A 44 -10.64 -19.05 -5.88
CA LEU A 44 -9.29 -19.07 -5.32
C LEU A 44 -8.71 -20.49 -5.39
N GLN A 45 -7.39 -20.59 -5.58
CA GLN A 45 -6.69 -21.86 -5.38
C GLN A 45 -6.81 -22.32 -3.91
N GLU A 46 -6.91 -23.63 -3.68
CA GLU A 46 -7.06 -24.18 -2.32
C GLU A 46 -5.86 -23.84 -1.45
N GLU A 47 -4.64 -24.18 -1.90
CA GLU A 47 -3.42 -24.05 -1.11
C GLU A 47 -2.50 -22.93 -1.62
N PRO A 48 -2.00 -22.03 -0.73
CA PRO A 48 -1.05 -21.01 -1.12
C PRO A 48 0.30 -21.60 -1.55
N LYS A 49 0.80 -21.26 -2.74
CA LYS A 49 2.07 -21.78 -3.28
C LYS A 49 3.04 -20.69 -3.71
N ARG A 50 2.53 -19.70 -4.42
CA ARG A 50 3.26 -18.58 -5.01
C ARG A 50 2.80 -17.33 -4.28
N ILE A 51 3.61 -16.93 -3.31
CA ILE A 51 3.23 -15.95 -2.30
C ILE A 51 4.06 -14.69 -2.49
N ALA A 52 3.39 -13.54 -2.43
CA ALA A 52 4.04 -12.25 -2.27
C ALA A 52 3.68 -11.65 -0.91
N ALA A 53 4.55 -10.80 -0.38
CA ALA A 53 4.29 -10.01 0.80
C ALA A 53 4.60 -8.53 0.55
N LEU A 54 3.83 -7.66 1.19
CA LEU A 54 3.96 -6.22 1.10
C LEU A 54 4.18 -5.59 2.47
N ASP A 55 5.31 -4.91 2.64
CA ASP A 55 5.58 -3.97 3.74
C ASP A 55 5.27 -2.54 3.27
N LEU A 56 4.36 -1.84 3.95
CA LEU A 56 3.90 -0.51 3.54
C LEU A 56 4.65 0.60 4.28
N GLY A 57 5.10 1.62 3.53
CA GLY A 57 5.90 2.69 4.10
C GLY A 57 5.76 4.05 3.43
N VAL A 58 6.40 5.06 4.02
CA VAL A 58 6.33 6.45 3.49
C VAL A 58 7.33 6.69 2.36
N ASN A 59 8.55 6.16 2.47
CA ASN A 59 9.60 6.39 1.49
C ASN A 59 9.53 5.38 0.34
N ASN A 60 9.27 4.13 0.67
CA ASN A 60 8.82 3.11 -0.28
C ASN A 60 7.35 2.90 0.07
N LEU A 61 6.43 3.23 -0.84
CA LEU A 61 5.00 3.04 -0.61
C LEU A 61 4.69 1.59 -0.25
N ALA A 62 5.32 0.67 -0.99
CA ALA A 62 5.30 -0.75 -0.72
C ALA A 62 6.68 -1.34 -1.03
N VAL A 63 7.15 -2.25 -0.17
CA VAL A 63 8.25 -3.18 -0.46
C VAL A 63 7.61 -4.53 -0.69
N CYS A 64 7.83 -5.09 -1.86
CA CYS A 64 7.31 -6.39 -2.27
C CYS A 64 8.42 -7.43 -2.20
N SER A 65 8.18 -8.52 -1.49
CA SER A 65 9.01 -9.73 -1.48
C SER A 65 8.18 -10.94 -1.91
N SER A 66 8.81 -12.02 -2.33
CA SER A 66 8.12 -13.24 -2.73
C SER A 66 9.06 -14.45 -2.66
N ASN A 67 8.49 -15.64 -2.67
CA ASN A 67 9.22 -16.89 -2.89
C ASN A 67 9.48 -17.20 -4.38
N VAL A 68 8.92 -16.44 -5.32
CA VAL A 68 9.02 -16.73 -6.77
C VAL A 68 9.34 -15.52 -7.66
N MET A 69 9.39 -14.32 -7.11
CA MET A 69 9.73 -13.10 -7.86
C MET A 69 10.78 -12.26 -7.13
N ASN A 70 11.59 -11.56 -7.92
CA ASN A 70 12.55 -10.60 -7.40
C ASN A 70 11.83 -9.47 -6.61
N PRO A 71 12.43 -8.99 -5.51
CA PRO A 71 11.86 -7.90 -4.74
C PRO A 71 11.70 -6.59 -5.52
N VAL A 72 10.59 -5.89 -5.25
CA VAL A 72 10.25 -4.62 -5.88
C VAL A 72 9.95 -3.55 -4.83
N LEU A 73 10.56 -2.38 -4.97
CA LEU A 73 10.26 -1.19 -4.18
C LEU A 73 9.40 -0.22 -4.98
N VAL A 74 8.14 -0.06 -4.59
CA VAL A 74 7.29 1.01 -5.12
C VAL A 74 7.67 2.31 -4.43
N ASP A 75 8.06 3.32 -5.19
CA ASP A 75 8.46 4.61 -4.61
C ASP A 75 7.31 5.25 -3.80
N GLY A 76 7.61 5.92 -2.69
CA GLY A 76 6.64 6.70 -1.90
C GLY A 76 7.06 8.17 -1.75
N ARG A 77 8.29 8.51 -2.18
CA ARG A 77 8.87 9.85 -2.02
C ARG A 77 8.09 10.89 -2.81
N TYR A 78 7.50 10.53 -3.95
CA TYR A 78 6.61 11.42 -4.67
C TYR A 78 5.39 11.84 -3.84
N LEU A 79 4.67 10.89 -3.21
CA LEU A 79 3.53 11.18 -2.34
C LEU A 79 3.91 12.11 -1.18
N LYS A 80 5.06 11.84 -0.57
CA LYS A 80 5.64 12.72 0.46
C LYS A 80 5.85 14.14 -0.05
N SER A 81 6.37 14.30 -1.26
CA SER A 81 6.58 15.62 -1.87
C SER A 81 5.26 16.35 -2.17
N VAL A 82 4.23 15.63 -2.62
CA VAL A 82 2.88 16.16 -2.88
C VAL A 82 2.26 16.65 -1.58
N ASN A 83 2.32 15.85 -0.52
CA ASN A 83 1.85 16.23 0.81
C ASN A 83 2.56 17.48 1.33
N GLN A 84 3.89 17.51 1.28
CA GLN A 84 4.67 18.65 1.77
C GLN A 84 4.30 19.95 1.04
N ARG A 85 4.23 19.92 -0.30
CA ARG A 85 3.89 21.09 -1.11
C ARG A 85 2.46 21.57 -0.83
N ALA A 86 1.50 20.65 -0.77
CA ALA A 86 0.11 20.97 -0.48
C ALA A 86 -0.03 21.58 0.92
N ASN A 87 0.60 20.99 1.94
CA ASN A 87 0.55 21.50 3.31
C ASN A 87 1.10 22.93 3.43
N LYS A 88 2.25 23.21 2.80
CA LYS A 88 2.83 24.56 2.80
C LYS A 88 1.87 25.58 2.18
N ALA A 89 1.32 25.25 1.01
CA ALA A 89 0.42 26.14 0.29
C ALA A 89 -0.91 26.36 1.04
N ILE A 90 -1.50 25.29 1.59
CA ILE A 90 -2.74 25.36 2.36
C ILE A 90 -2.56 26.16 3.65
N ALA A 91 -1.43 25.99 4.35
CA ALA A 91 -1.13 26.76 5.56
C ALA A 91 -1.01 28.25 5.27
N ALA A 92 -0.30 28.63 4.20
CA ALA A 92 -0.19 30.02 3.76
C ALA A 92 -1.57 30.62 3.43
N ALA A 93 -2.39 29.89 2.66
CA ALA A 93 -3.75 30.33 2.34
C ALA A 93 -4.61 30.49 3.60
N LYS A 94 -4.63 29.49 4.49
CA LYS A 94 -5.37 29.57 5.76
C LYS A 94 -4.96 30.75 6.63
N SER A 95 -3.65 31.05 6.69
CA SER A 95 -3.14 32.18 7.46
C SER A 95 -3.64 33.50 6.88
N TYR A 96 -3.55 33.68 5.55
CA TYR A 96 -4.02 34.87 4.87
C TYR A 96 -5.52 35.10 5.08
N GLU A 97 -6.34 34.08 4.82
CA GLU A 97 -7.80 34.15 4.95
C GLU A 97 -8.25 34.44 6.38
N LYS A 98 -7.54 33.88 7.38
CA LYS A 98 -7.82 34.14 8.79
C LYS A 98 -7.51 35.59 9.17
N ILE A 99 -6.39 36.15 8.68
CA ILE A 99 -5.94 37.51 9.02
C ILE A 99 -6.80 38.57 8.32
N HIS A 100 -7.07 38.40 7.02
CA HIS A 100 -7.71 39.45 6.21
C HIS A 100 -9.23 39.33 6.14
N HIS A 101 -9.78 38.13 6.34
CA HIS A 101 -11.21 37.87 6.17
C HIS A 101 -11.86 37.17 7.38
N GLY A 102 -11.09 36.82 8.42
CA GLY A 102 -11.60 36.06 9.57
C GLY A 102 -12.05 34.62 9.22
N LEU A 103 -11.77 34.15 8.00
CA LEU A 103 -12.26 32.87 7.49
C LEU A 103 -11.26 31.74 7.79
N LYS A 104 -11.78 30.61 8.29
CA LYS A 104 -10.97 29.38 8.51
C LYS A 104 -10.81 28.54 7.23
N THR A 105 -11.69 28.72 6.25
CA THR A 105 -11.72 27.95 5.02
C THR A 105 -12.39 28.76 3.91
N THR A 106 -12.02 28.48 2.67
CA THR A 106 -12.56 29.10 1.44
C THR A 106 -12.64 28.06 0.33
N ASP A 107 -13.36 28.37 -0.76
CA ASP A 107 -13.39 27.53 -1.96
C ASP A 107 -11.99 27.27 -2.54
N ARG A 108 -11.11 28.27 -2.46
CA ARG A 108 -9.71 28.12 -2.84
C ARG A 108 -9.02 27.05 -2.00
N ILE A 109 -9.17 27.10 -0.67
CA ILE A 109 -8.60 26.10 0.25
C ILE A 109 -9.19 24.70 -0.02
N LYS A 110 -10.51 24.59 -0.22
CA LYS A 110 -11.19 23.32 -0.58
C LYS A 110 -10.65 22.74 -1.90
N SER A 111 -10.47 23.58 -2.92
CA SER A 111 -9.89 23.19 -4.21
C SER A 111 -8.44 22.68 -4.07
N MET A 112 -7.64 23.29 -3.20
CA MET A 112 -6.27 22.82 -2.91
C MET A 112 -6.25 21.43 -2.25
N TYR A 113 -7.18 21.17 -1.32
CA TYR A 113 -7.38 19.83 -0.76
C TYR A 113 -7.82 18.82 -1.83
N LEU A 114 -8.79 19.18 -2.67
CA LEU A 114 -9.27 18.32 -3.75
C LEU A 114 -8.15 17.95 -4.74
N LYS A 115 -7.36 18.95 -5.18
CA LYS A 115 -6.20 18.74 -6.07
C LYS A 115 -5.16 17.81 -5.45
N ARG A 116 -4.88 17.98 -4.15
CA ARG A 116 -3.99 17.06 -3.41
C ARG A 116 -4.56 15.64 -3.41
N ASN A 117 -5.82 15.48 -3.03
CA ASN A 117 -6.46 14.19 -2.89
C ASN A 117 -6.52 13.44 -4.23
N ASN A 118 -6.85 14.14 -5.33
CA ASN A 118 -6.87 13.55 -6.67
C ASN A 118 -5.49 13.03 -7.11
N ARG A 119 -4.40 13.78 -6.83
CA ARG A 119 -3.04 13.34 -7.13
C ARG A 119 -2.62 12.11 -6.33
N ILE A 120 -3.00 12.06 -5.05
CA ILE A 120 -2.72 10.90 -4.20
C ILE A 120 -3.52 9.69 -4.70
N ALA A 121 -4.81 9.86 -4.99
CA ALA A 121 -5.67 8.78 -5.48
C ALA A 121 -5.15 8.20 -6.81
N ASP A 122 -4.82 9.05 -7.79
CA ASP A 122 -4.22 8.63 -9.07
C ASP A 122 -2.95 7.80 -8.85
N TYR A 123 -2.06 8.28 -7.97
CA TYR A 123 -0.85 7.56 -7.61
C TYR A 123 -1.15 6.18 -7.00
N MET A 124 -2.07 6.10 -6.05
CA MET A 124 -2.45 4.84 -5.41
C MET A 124 -3.08 3.85 -6.40
N HIS A 125 -3.89 4.33 -7.34
CA HIS A 125 -4.45 3.48 -8.41
C HIS A 125 -3.37 2.91 -9.33
N LYS A 126 -2.43 3.74 -9.76
CA LYS A 126 -1.31 3.31 -10.63
C LYS A 126 -0.37 2.34 -9.89
N ALA A 127 -0.03 2.64 -8.64
CA ALA A 127 0.82 1.80 -7.82
C ALA A 127 0.19 0.42 -7.55
N SER A 128 -1.09 0.38 -7.15
CA SER A 128 -1.79 -0.89 -6.88
C SER A 128 -1.99 -1.69 -8.16
N ARG A 129 -2.32 -1.06 -9.30
CA ARG A 129 -2.43 -1.77 -10.58
C ARG A 129 -1.09 -2.35 -11.02
N TYR A 130 0.00 -1.60 -10.85
CA TYR A 130 1.33 -2.09 -11.14
C TYR A 130 1.66 -3.36 -10.34
N LEU A 131 1.43 -3.36 -9.02
CA LEU A 131 1.67 -4.53 -8.16
C LEU A 131 0.82 -5.73 -8.59
N VAL A 132 -0.48 -5.52 -8.83
CA VAL A 132 -1.38 -6.59 -9.30
C VAL A 132 -0.90 -7.18 -10.63
N ASN A 133 -0.46 -6.34 -11.57
CA ASN A 133 0.12 -6.83 -12.82
C ASN A 133 1.38 -7.67 -12.59
N GLN A 134 2.25 -7.28 -11.63
CA GLN A 134 3.40 -8.12 -11.25
C GLN A 134 2.95 -9.45 -10.67
N PHE A 135 1.90 -9.46 -9.83
CA PHE A 135 1.37 -10.68 -9.24
C PHE A 135 0.83 -11.63 -10.31
N VAL A 136 -0.01 -11.12 -11.22
CA VAL A 136 -0.55 -11.88 -12.35
C VAL A 136 0.56 -12.41 -13.25
N SER A 137 1.54 -11.58 -13.64
CA SER A 137 2.65 -12.02 -14.51
C SER A 137 3.59 -13.04 -13.87
N ASN A 138 3.54 -13.22 -12.55
CA ASN A 138 4.34 -14.20 -11.82
C ASN A 138 3.47 -15.30 -11.19
N ASP A 139 2.21 -15.44 -11.61
CA ASP A 139 1.26 -16.44 -11.10
C ASP A 139 1.16 -16.47 -9.57
N ILE A 140 1.24 -15.30 -8.92
CA ILE A 140 1.09 -15.19 -7.46
C ILE A 140 -0.36 -15.49 -7.10
N ASP A 141 -0.58 -16.49 -6.27
CA ASP A 141 -1.92 -16.88 -5.80
C ASP A 141 -2.32 -16.20 -4.49
N THR A 142 -1.34 -15.78 -3.68
CA THR A 142 -1.58 -15.23 -2.35
C THR A 142 -0.68 -14.03 -2.06
N VAL A 143 -1.27 -12.93 -1.59
CA VAL A 143 -0.58 -11.70 -1.19
C VAL A 143 -0.83 -11.43 0.28
N ILE A 144 0.26 -11.33 1.06
CA ILE A 144 0.22 -10.96 2.47
C ILE A 144 0.55 -9.47 2.59
N ILE A 145 -0.23 -8.71 3.34
CA ILE A 145 0.00 -7.28 3.56
C ILE A 145 0.25 -7.03 5.03
N GLY A 146 1.41 -6.47 5.36
CA GLY A 146 1.70 -5.93 6.68
C GLY A 146 0.95 -4.61 6.88
N HIS A 147 0.09 -4.57 7.90
CA HIS A 147 -0.62 -3.36 8.26
C HIS A 147 -1.00 -3.32 9.74
N ASN A 148 -0.48 -2.32 10.45
CA ASN A 148 -0.86 -2.06 11.84
C ASN A 148 -1.96 -1.00 11.92
N ALA A 149 -3.22 -1.38 12.10
CA ALA A 149 -4.34 -0.44 12.14
C ALA A 149 -4.14 0.76 13.12
N GLY A 150 -3.48 0.54 14.26
CA GLY A 150 -3.19 1.56 15.29
C GLY A 150 -2.02 2.48 14.97
N TRP A 151 -1.22 2.19 13.94
CA TRP A 151 0.01 2.92 13.64
C TRP A 151 -0.18 4.42 13.39
N LYS A 152 -1.36 4.87 12.92
CA LYS A 152 -1.65 6.30 12.68
C LYS A 152 -1.93 7.09 13.95
N GLN A 153 -2.31 6.40 15.04
CA GLN A 153 -2.67 7.04 16.31
C GLN A 153 -1.43 7.21 17.21
N ASP A 154 -0.49 6.27 17.19
CA ASP A 154 0.68 6.23 18.09
C ASP A 154 2.05 6.40 17.40
N THR A 155 2.14 7.27 16.37
CA THR A 155 3.43 7.47 15.69
C THR A 155 4.45 8.21 16.57
N ASN A 156 5.49 7.52 17.05
CA ASN A 156 6.67 8.13 17.70
C ASN A 156 7.87 8.26 16.71
N MET A 157 7.61 8.60 15.44
CA MET A 157 8.64 8.65 14.37
C MET A 157 9.23 10.06 14.13
N GLY A 158 8.93 11.01 15.01
CA GLY A 158 9.30 12.41 14.93
C GLY A 158 8.31 13.25 14.12
N LYS A 159 8.11 14.52 14.53
CA LYS A 159 7.02 15.41 14.05
C LYS A 159 6.82 15.40 12.52
N ARG A 160 7.90 15.53 11.74
CA ARG A 160 7.84 15.59 10.27
C ARG A 160 7.48 14.25 9.62
N ASN A 161 7.94 13.13 10.17
CA ASN A 161 7.60 11.80 9.63
C ASN A 161 6.17 11.43 10.01
N ASN A 162 5.76 11.68 11.25
CA ASN A 162 4.39 11.49 11.73
C ASN A 162 3.39 12.22 10.82
N GLN A 163 3.65 13.50 10.52
CA GLN A 163 2.77 14.27 9.64
C GLN A 163 2.62 13.64 8.25
N ASN A 164 3.72 13.19 7.64
CA ASN A 164 3.66 12.58 6.31
C ASN A 164 2.93 11.24 6.33
N PHE A 165 3.18 10.45 7.37
CA PHE A 165 2.61 9.12 7.55
C PHE A 165 1.10 9.16 7.80
N VAL A 166 0.65 9.99 8.75
CA VAL A 166 -0.77 10.17 9.07
C VAL A 166 -1.55 10.63 7.83
N GLN A 167 -0.92 11.43 6.98
CA GLN A 167 -1.54 11.99 5.78
C GLN A 167 -1.54 11.08 4.55
N ILE A 168 -0.80 9.96 4.55
CA ILE A 168 -0.87 8.99 3.47
C ILE A 168 -2.04 8.02 3.75
N PRO A 169 -2.96 7.85 2.80
CA PRO A 169 -4.13 6.99 3.01
C PRO A 169 -3.77 5.53 2.70
N PHE A 170 -3.00 4.88 3.57
CA PHE A 170 -2.60 3.48 3.36
C PHE A 170 -3.79 2.51 3.30
N ASN A 171 -4.83 2.71 4.11
CA ASN A 171 -6.03 1.87 4.04
C ASN A 171 -6.66 1.94 2.65
N ASP A 172 -6.74 3.14 2.06
CA ASP A 172 -7.23 3.34 0.69
C ASP A 172 -6.38 2.60 -0.36
N PHE A 173 -5.07 2.45 -0.10
CA PHE A 173 -4.16 1.66 -0.92
C PHE A 173 -4.35 0.16 -0.74
N ILE A 174 -4.54 -0.30 0.51
CA ILE A 174 -4.86 -1.70 0.84
C ILE A 174 -6.17 -2.08 0.18
N ASP A 175 -7.24 -1.30 0.36
CA ASP A 175 -8.55 -1.55 -0.24
C ASP A 175 -8.42 -1.69 -1.76
N LYS A 176 -7.64 -0.80 -2.40
CA LYS A 176 -7.37 -0.84 -3.85
C LYS A 176 -6.63 -2.08 -4.29
N LEU A 177 -5.65 -2.51 -3.51
CA LEU A 177 -4.89 -3.71 -3.82
C LEU A 177 -5.77 -4.94 -3.63
N THR A 178 -6.50 -5.02 -2.52
CA THR A 178 -7.38 -6.13 -2.17
C THR A 178 -8.42 -6.40 -3.24
N TYR A 179 -9.22 -5.40 -3.63
CA TYR A 179 -10.27 -5.65 -4.61
C TYR A 179 -9.67 -6.03 -5.97
N LYS A 180 -8.56 -5.40 -6.39
CA LYS A 180 -7.91 -5.73 -7.68
C LYS A 180 -7.29 -7.12 -7.66
N CYS A 181 -6.68 -7.55 -6.56
CA CYS A 181 -6.19 -8.91 -6.41
C CYS A 181 -7.35 -9.91 -6.49
N GLN A 182 -8.44 -9.65 -5.77
CA GLN A 182 -9.62 -10.51 -5.77
C GLN A 182 -10.24 -10.67 -7.17
N MET A 183 -10.29 -9.59 -7.96
CA MET A 183 -10.75 -9.65 -9.36
C MET A 183 -9.89 -10.57 -10.24
N GLU A 184 -8.61 -10.76 -9.90
CA GLU A 184 -7.67 -11.63 -10.62
C GLU A 184 -7.55 -13.03 -9.97
N GLY A 185 -8.41 -13.36 -8.99
CA GLY A 185 -8.37 -14.65 -8.28
C GLY A 185 -7.22 -14.79 -7.29
N ILE A 186 -6.65 -13.67 -6.83
CA ILE A 186 -5.52 -13.64 -5.90
C ILE A 186 -6.06 -13.43 -4.47
N ARG A 187 -5.70 -14.36 -3.57
CA ARG A 187 -6.03 -14.28 -2.15
C ARG A 187 -5.25 -13.14 -1.49
N VAL A 188 -5.90 -12.34 -0.65
CA VAL A 188 -5.24 -11.29 0.13
C VAL A 188 -5.43 -11.55 1.63
N ILE A 189 -4.33 -11.54 2.37
CA ILE A 189 -4.28 -11.73 3.82
C ILE A 189 -3.64 -10.49 4.44
N CYS A 190 -4.35 -9.78 5.30
CA CYS A 190 -3.79 -8.66 6.04
C CYS A 190 -3.36 -9.13 7.43
N ILE A 191 -2.13 -8.81 7.84
CA ILE A 191 -1.59 -9.16 9.15
C ILE A 191 -1.00 -7.96 9.87
N GLU A 192 -0.92 -8.08 11.19
CA GLU A 192 -0.22 -7.14 12.07
C GLU A 192 1.31 -7.33 11.92
N GLU A 193 2.07 -6.24 11.83
CA GLU A 193 3.50 -6.19 11.49
C GLU A 193 4.43 -5.94 12.70
N SER A 194 4.00 -6.17 13.95
CA SER A 194 4.87 -5.97 15.11
C SER A 194 6.11 -6.87 15.03
N TYR A 195 7.25 -6.28 15.41
CA TYR A 195 8.58 -6.88 15.48
C TYR A 195 9.18 -7.35 14.14
N THR A 196 8.46 -7.29 13.01
CA THR A 196 8.93 -7.72 11.68
C THR A 196 10.15 -6.95 11.19
N SER A 197 10.32 -5.69 11.60
CA SER A 197 11.47 -4.87 11.23
C SER A 197 12.72 -5.08 12.10
N LYS A 198 12.60 -5.82 13.22
CA LYS A 198 13.70 -6.08 14.16
C LYS A 198 14.28 -7.48 14.00
N CYS A 199 13.42 -8.48 13.79
CA CYS A 199 13.86 -9.86 13.66
C CYS A 199 14.61 -10.08 12.34
N SER A 200 15.59 -10.97 12.36
CA SER A 200 16.38 -11.35 11.20
C SER A 200 15.69 -12.46 10.41
N PHE A 201 15.27 -12.14 9.19
CA PHE A 201 14.72 -13.16 8.29
C PHE A 201 15.80 -14.19 7.90
N LEU A 202 17.03 -13.73 7.62
CA LEU A 202 18.14 -14.59 7.18
C LEU A 202 18.59 -15.60 8.23
N ASP A 203 18.37 -15.30 9.51
CA ASP A 203 18.71 -16.19 10.62
C ASP A 203 17.49 -17.04 11.04
N ASN A 204 16.41 -17.03 10.24
CA ASN A 204 15.13 -17.66 10.54
C ASN A 204 14.58 -17.32 11.94
N GLU A 205 14.85 -16.11 12.43
CA GLU A 205 14.45 -15.67 13.77
C GLU A 205 12.92 -15.62 13.89
N GLU A 206 12.39 -15.99 15.06
CA GLU A 206 10.96 -15.89 15.33
C GLU A 206 10.54 -14.40 15.39
N CYS A 207 9.43 -14.05 14.74
CA CYS A 207 8.93 -12.68 14.65
C CYS A 207 8.15 -12.27 15.91
N CYS A 208 8.84 -12.23 17.04
CA CYS A 208 8.28 -11.87 18.35
C CYS A 208 9.22 -10.91 19.12
N HIS A 209 8.81 -10.53 20.32
CA HIS A 209 9.66 -9.71 21.18
C HIS A 209 10.80 -10.56 21.75
N HIS A 210 12.04 -10.14 21.46
CA HIS A 210 13.24 -10.70 22.06
C HIS A 210 13.92 -9.70 22.99
N ASN A 211 14.50 -10.20 24.09
CA ASN A 211 15.39 -9.42 24.95
C ASN A 211 16.65 -8.98 24.20
N SER A 212 17.16 -9.84 23.32
CA SER A 212 18.26 -9.56 22.40
C SER A 212 17.93 -10.16 21.04
N TYR A 213 18.02 -9.35 19.98
CA TYR A 213 17.80 -9.80 18.61
C TYR A 213 19.12 -10.32 18.02
N VAL A 214 19.06 -11.35 17.17
CA VAL A 214 20.27 -11.95 16.58
C VAL A 214 20.85 -11.11 15.44
N GLY A 215 19.99 -10.37 14.73
CA GLY A 215 20.39 -9.41 13.71
C GLY A 215 20.12 -7.97 14.14
N ASN A 216 20.69 -7.02 13.39
CA ASN A 216 20.50 -5.61 13.70
C ASN A 216 20.42 -4.71 12.46
N ARG A 217 19.57 -3.69 12.56
CA ARG A 217 19.53 -2.60 11.58
C ARG A 217 20.70 -1.65 11.82
N ILE A 218 21.71 -1.68 10.94
CA ILE A 218 22.88 -0.79 11.03
C ILE A 218 22.47 0.66 10.75
N LYS A 219 21.73 0.87 9.66
CA LYS A 219 21.24 2.18 9.25
C LYS A 219 19.96 2.04 8.43
N ARG A 220 19.35 3.18 8.09
CA ARG A 220 18.17 3.18 7.23
C ARG A 220 18.47 2.47 5.91
N GLY A 221 17.66 1.47 5.58
CA GLY A 221 17.83 0.64 4.38
C GLY A 221 18.87 -0.47 4.46
N LEU A 222 19.57 -0.67 5.59
CA LEU A 222 20.58 -1.72 5.72
C LEU A 222 20.41 -2.51 7.03
N PHE A 223 20.27 -3.82 6.90
CA PHE A 223 20.18 -4.80 7.98
C PHE A 223 21.35 -5.78 7.88
N LYS A 224 21.85 -6.24 9.03
CA LYS A 224 22.93 -7.22 9.15
C LYS A 224 22.45 -8.42 9.97
N SER A 225 22.60 -9.62 9.41
CA SER A 225 22.32 -10.88 10.08
C SER A 225 23.38 -11.22 11.12
N GLN A 226 23.13 -12.26 11.93
CA GLN A 226 24.09 -12.78 12.91
C GLN A 226 25.42 -13.18 12.24
N THR A 227 25.34 -13.83 11.08
CA THR A 227 26.51 -14.26 10.28
C THR A 227 27.19 -13.10 9.53
N GLY A 228 26.71 -11.87 9.68
CA GLY A 228 27.25 -10.69 9.04
C GLY A 228 26.80 -10.46 7.59
N LYS A 229 25.85 -11.24 7.08
CA LYS A 229 25.26 -11.00 5.74
C LYS A 229 24.44 -9.71 5.77
N LEU A 230 24.51 -8.95 4.68
CA LEU A 230 23.82 -7.68 4.54
C LEU A 230 22.56 -7.85 3.67
N MET A 231 21.48 -7.19 4.07
CA MET A 231 20.26 -7.10 3.27
C MET A 231 19.58 -5.74 3.42
N ASN A 232 18.70 -5.43 2.49
CA ASN A 232 17.85 -4.25 2.61
C ASN A 232 16.93 -4.40 3.83
N ALA A 233 16.92 -3.42 4.73
CA ALA A 233 16.15 -3.49 5.96
C ALA A 233 14.63 -3.51 5.72
N ASP A 234 14.14 -2.84 4.68
CA ASP A 234 12.72 -2.83 4.36
C ASP A 234 12.32 -4.17 3.68
N LEU A 235 13.25 -4.81 2.96
CA LEU A 235 13.05 -6.16 2.43
C LEU A 235 13.02 -7.23 3.54
N ASN A 236 13.88 -7.10 4.56
CA ASN A 236 13.82 -7.94 5.75
C ASN A 236 12.43 -7.88 6.42
N GLY A 237 11.88 -6.66 6.55
CA GLY A 237 10.52 -6.45 7.06
C GLY A 237 9.46 -7.18 6.23
N SER A 238 9.49 -7.01 4.92
CA SER A 238 8.57 -7.68 3.99
C SER A 238 8.65 -9.21 4.03
N LEU A 239 9.85 -9.78 4.12
CA LEU A 239 10.03 -11.24 4.23
C LEU A 239 9.55 -11.78 5.59
N ASN A 240 9.72 -11.02 6.67
CA ASN A 240 9.15 -11.36 7.97
C ASN A 240 7.62 -11.27 7.98
N ILE A 241 7.03 -10.34 7.23
CA ILE A 241 5.57 -10.29 6.99
C ILE A 241 5.13 -11.56 6.26
N LEU A 242 5.86 -11.99 5.21
CA LEU A 242 5.58 -13.24 4.51
C LEU A 242 5.58 -14.43 5.48
N LYS A 243 6.66 -14.59 6.25
CA LYS A 243 6.80 -15.65 7.26
C LYS A 243 5.63 -15.65 8.24
N LYS A 244 5.36 -14.50 8.88
CA LYS A 244 4.30 -14.37 9.90
C LYS A 244 2.91 -14.67 9.32
N GLY A 245 2.63 -14.21 8.10
CA GLY A 245 1.34 -14.47 7.46
C GLY A 245 1.14 -15.94 7.12
N MET A 246 2.17 -16.60 6.60
CA MET A 246 2.13 -18.04 6.31
C MET A 246 2.04 -18.89 7.59
N GLN A 247 2.70 -18.46 8.67
CA GLN A 247 2.57 -19.09 9.99
C GLN A 247 1.14 -18.98 10.52
N SER A 248 0.47 -17.83 10.34
CA SER A 248 -0.89 -17.61 10.84
C SER A 248 -1.95 -18.54 10.23
N ILE A 249 -1.65 -19.12 9.07
CA ILE A 249 -2.50 -20.11 8.38
C ILE A 249 -1.90 -21.52 8.37
N ASN A 250 -0.84 -21.77 9.16
CA ASN A 250 -0.13 -23.06 9.25
C ASN A 250 0.48 -23.56 7.93
N GLN A 251 0.93 -22.65 7.07
CA GLN A 251 1.49 -22.95 5.74
C GLN A 251 2.97 -22.52 5.60
N TRP A 252 3.62 -22.17 6.71
CA TRP A 252 5.07 -21.88 6.71
C TRP A 252 5.88 -23.17 6.78
N THR A 253 6.75 -23.41 5.81
CA THR A 253 7.53 -24.64 5.67
C THR A 253 8.99 -24.35 5.32
N ASP A 254 9.89 -25.29 5.62
CA ASP A 254 11.31 -25.16 5.26
C ASP A 254 11.54 -25.01 3.75
N PRO A 255 10.84 -25.74 2.85
CA PRO A 255 10.93 -25.49 1.41
C PRO A 255 10.54 -24.06 1.02
N LEU A 256 9.48 -23.50 1.60
CA LEU A 256 9.06 -22.13 1.33
C LEU A 256 10.10 -21.11 1.81
N TYR A 257 10.72 -21.37 2.97
CA TYR A 257 11.82 -20.56 3.47
C TYR A 257 13.01 -20.56 2.50
N GLN A 258 13.43 -21.73 2.01
CA GLN A 258 14.53 -21.82 1.03
C GLN A 258 14.19 -21.10 -0.29
N GLN A 259 12.97 -21.25 -0.81
CA GLN A 259 12.54 -20.52 -2.01
C GLN A 259 12.62 -19.00 -1.85
N CYS A 260 12.33 -18.48 -0.64
CA CYS A 260 12.51 -17.07 -0.33
C CYS A 260 13.99 -16.68 -0.31
N LEU A 261 14.87 -17.53 0.22
CA LEU A 261 16.33 -17.33 0.25
C LEU A 261 16.98 -17.40 -1.14
N ASP A 262 16.42 -18.18 -2.07
CA ASP A 262 16.96 -18.34 -3.41
C ASP A 262 16.75 -17.11 -4.31
N GLN A 263 15.95 -16.13 -3.86
CA GLN A 263 15.76 -14.88 -4.58
C GLN A 263 16.99 -13.98 -4.47
N ASN A 264 17.77 -13.89 -5.56
CA ASN A 264 19.11 -13.27 -5.64
C ASN A 264 19.21 -11.74 -5.40
N ALA A 265 18.19 -11.08 -4.85
CA ALA A 265 18.07 -9.62 -4.81
C ALA A 265 17.92 -9.01 -3.41
N PHE A 266 18.58 -9.58 -2.38
CA PHE A 266 18.49 -9.07 -1.01
C PHE A 266 19.10 -7.69 -0.78
N VAL A 267 20.09 -7.27 -1.58
CA VAL A 267 20.86 -6.05 -1.34
C VAL A 267 20.33 -4.85 -2.14
N SER A 268 19.94 -5.09 -3.39
CA SER A 268 19.57 -4.03 -4.35
C SER A 268 18.25 -4.34 -5.05
N PRO A 269 17.12 -4.23 -4.34
CA PRO A 269 15.81 -4.48 -4.93
C PRO A 269 15.47 -3.45 -6.03
N VAL A 270 14.73 -3.88 -7.05
CA VAL A 270 14.35 -3.02 -8.19
C VAL A 270 13.38 -1.94 -7.71
N ARG A 271 13.66 -0.68 -8.05
CA ARG A 271 12.77 0.43 -7.69
C ARG A 271 11.85 0.80 -8.84
N TYR A 272 10.54 0.71 -8.60
CA TYR A 272 9.52 1.20 -9.51
C TYR A 272 9.13 2.64 -9.19
N ASN A 273 9.31 3.53 -10.17
CA ASN A 273 8.84 4.91 -10.09
C ASN A 273 7.47 4.99 -10.76
N VAL A 274 6.42 5.10 -9.95
CA VAL A 274 5.05 5.23 -10.46
C VAL A 274 4.93 6.47 -11.36
N PRO A 275 4.36 6.34 -12.59
CA PRO A 275 4.17 7.46 -13.50
C PRO A 275 3.37 8.60 -12.86
N ARG A 276 3.83 9.83 -13.08
CA ARG A 276 3.25 11.03 -12.48
C ARG A 276 2.17 11.59 -13.41
N GLY A 277 0.97 11.84 -12.86
CA GLY A 277 -0.09 12.64 -13.47
C GLY A 277 -0.13 14.08 -12.96
#